data_AF-A0A920S9F3-F1
#
_entry.id   AF-A0A920S9F3-F1
#
_cell.length_a   1.000
_cell.length_b   1.000
_cell.length_c   1.000
_cell.angle_alpha   90.00
_cell.angle_beta   90.00
_cell.angle_gamma   90.00
#
_symmetry.space_group_name_H-M   'P 1'
#
loop_
_entity.id
_entity.type
_entity.pdbx_description
1 polymer ?
#
loop_
_entity_poly.entity_id
_entity_poly.type
_entity_poly.pdbx_seq_one_letter_code
_entity_poly.pdbx_strand_id
1 'polypeptide(L)' 'MASAFASLAPWCTTAPLNPAYKSDEFEFYFQDLEASALMVETGSESGAIEVAHGLGIRVIEIEEGEEAGFFFRRRGEG' A
#
# COMPACT_ATOMS: atom_id res chain seq x y z
N MET A 1 -3.95 -7.48 6.75
CA MET A 1 -4.42 -6.59 5.64
C MET A 1 -5.95 -6.33 5.57
N ALA A 2 -6.83 -7.34 5.64
CA ALA A 2 -8.28 -7.16 5.39
C ALA A 2 -9.00 -6.16 6.33
N SER A 3 -8.61 -6.11 7.61
CA SER A 3 -9.17 -5.17 8.59
C SER A 3 -8.66 -3.74 8.39
N ALA A 4 -7.43 -3.53 7.89
CA ALA A 4 -6.94 -2.20 7.53
C ALA A 4 -7.75 -1.61 6.36
N PHE A 5 -8.08 -2.44 5.37
CA PHE A 5 -8.95 -2.05 4.26
C PHE A 5 -10.34 -1.61 4.73
N ALA A 6 -10.97 -2.37 5.65
CA ALA A 6 -12.29 -2.04 6.20
C ALA A 6 -12.28 -0.72 7.00
N SER A 7 -11.20 -0.43 7.73
CA SER A 7 -11.06 0.81 8.52
C SER A 7 -10.85 2.06 7.67
N LEU A 8 -10.28 1.92 6.47
CA LEU A 8 -9.96 3.04 5.57
C LEU A 8 -11.05 3.33 4.54
N ALA A 9 -11.84 2.31 4.15
CA ALA A 9 -12.95 2.44 3.21
C ALA A 9 -13.95 3.60 3.48
N PRO A 10 -14.29 4.00 4.72
CA PRO A 10 -15.17 5.14 4.96
C PRO A 10 -14.52 6.51 4.72
N TRP A 11 -13.19 6.57 4.61
CA TRP A 11 -12.41 7.81 4.58
C TRP A 11 -11.60 8.00 3.30
N CYS A 12 -11.35 6.93 2.54
CA CYS A 12 -10.68 6.99 1.25
C CYS A 12 -11.16 5.88 0.29
N THR A 13 -10.99 6.11 -1.01
CA THR A 13 -11.14 5.06 -2.02
C THR A 13 -9.96 4.10 -1.91
N THR A 14 -10.26 2.84 -1.63
CA THR A 14 -9.26 1.77 -1.51
C THR A 14 -9.40 0.79 -2.67
N ALA A 15 -8.30 0.55 -3.39
CA ALA A 15 -8.24 -0.41 -4.49
C ALA A 15 -7.33 -1.59 -4.11
N PRO A 16 -7.87 -2.81 -3.91
CA PRO A 16 -7.04 -3.98 -3.66
C PRO A 16 -6.35 -4.40 -4.97
N LEU A 17 -5.02 -4.32 -5.00
CA LEU A 17 -4.22 -4.72 -6.16
C LEU A 17 -3.66 -6.13 -5.99
N ASN A 18 -3.49 -6.84 -7.11
CA ASN A 18 -2.89 -8.17 -7.10
C ASN A 18 -1.37 -8.05 -6.90
N PRO A 19 -0.79 -8.67 -5.85
CA PRO A 19 0.67 -8.64 -5.64
C PRO A 19 1.46 -9.34 -6.75
N ALA A 20 0.82 -10.17 -7.58
CA ALA A 20 1.45 -10.85 -8.71
C ALA A 20 1.57 -9.99 -9.99
N TYR A 21 1.12 -8.73 -9.97
CA TYR A 21 1.28 -7.83 -11.10
C TYR A 21 2.75 -7.49 -11.37
N LYS A 22 3.02 -7.17 -12.64
CA LYS A 22 4.32 -6.64 -13.05
C LYS A 22 4.39 -5.13 -12.85
N SER A 23 5.60 -4.58 -12.88
CA SER A 23 5.84 -3.14 -12.70
C SER A 23 5.02 -2.28 -13.66
N ASP A 24 4.96 -2.64 -14.95
CA ASP A 24 4.18 -1.89 -15.96
C ASP A 24 2.66 -1.87 -15.65
N GLU A 25 2.14 -2.97 -15.09
CA GLU A 25 0.74 -3.05 -14.69
C GLU A 25 0.48 -2.19 -13.45
N PHE A 26 1.39 -2.20 -12.47
CA PHE A 26 1.32 -1.31 -11.31
C PHE A 26 1.34 0.16 -11.72
N GLU A 27 2.19 0.54 -12.66
CA GLU A 27 2.29 1.92 -13.15
C GLU A 27 0.98 2.37 -13.78
N PHE A 28 0.40 1.55 -14.66
CA PHE A 28 -0.89 1.82 -15.27
C PHE A 28 -1.99 2.01 -14.21
N TYR A 29 -2.10 1.09 -13.25
CA TYR A 29 -3.13 1.18 -12.21
C TYR A 29 -2.92 2.34 -11.25
N PHE A 30 -1.67 2.66 -10.88
CA PHE A 30 -1.40 3.81 -10.01
C PHE A 30 -1.77 5.14 -10.67
N GLN A 31 -1.55 5.26 -11.98
CA GLN A 31 -1.97 6.44 -12.74
C GLN A 31 -3.49 6.48 -12.92
N ASP A 32 -4.12 5.37 -13.29
CA ASP A 32 -5.58 5.28 -13.50
C ASP A 32 -6.37 5.54 -12.20
N LEU A 33 -5.85 5.05 -11.07
CA LEU A 33 -6.46 5.24 -9.75
C LEU A 33 -6.12 6.59 -9.10
N GLU A 34 -5.23 7.38 -9.69
CA GLU A 34 -4.65 8.59 -9.08
C GLU A 34 -4.14 8.32 -7.64
N ALA A 35 -3.42 7.20 -7.48
CA ALA A 35 -3.08 6.67 -6.16
C ALA A 35 -2.18 7.65 -5.37
N SER A 36 -2.69 8.13 -4.23
CA SER A 36 -1.95 9.07 -3.36
C SER A 36 -1.04 8.37 -2.33
N ALA A 37 -1.33 7.10 -2.03
CA ALA A 37 -0.53 6.28 -1.13
C ALA A 37 -0.64 4.79 -1.50
N LEU A 38 0.46 4.07 -1.34
CA LEU A 38 0.53 2.62 -1.44
C LEU A 38 0.73 2.05 -0.02
N MET A 39 -0.11 1.12 0.39
CA MET A 39 0.07 0.37 1.64
C MET A 39 0.63 -1.02 1.36
N VAL A 40 1.71 -1.37 2.05
CA VAL A 40 2.36 -2.69 1.95
C VAL A 40 2.68 -3.22 3.34
N GLU A 41 2.82 -4.53 3.45
CA GLU A 41 3.34 -5.15 4.67
C GLU A 41 4.81 -4.78 4.87
N THR A 42 5.23 -4.57 6.12
CA THR A 42 6.64 -4.34 6.47
C THR A 42 7.51 -5.45 5.90
N GLY A 43 8.56 -5.08 5.16
CA GLY A 43 9.48 -6.04 4.52
C GLY A 43 8.94 -6.67 3.24
N SER A 44 7.85 -6.15 2.66
CA SER A 44 7.40 -6.58 1.34
C SER A 44 8.45 -6.28 0.26
N GLU A 45 8.75 -7.27 -0.58
CA GLU A 45 9.62 -7.12 -1.76
C GLU A 45 8.81 -6.89 -3.05
N SER A 46 7.59 -6.36 -2.93
CA SER A 46 6.72 -6.16 -4.09
C SER A 46 7.30 -5.11 -5.04
N GLY A 47 7.31 -5.42 -6.34
CA GLY A 47 7.68 -4.45 -7.40
C GLY A 47 6.81 -3.19 -7.43
N ALA A 48 5.65 -3.22 -6.75
CA ALA A 48 4.81 -2.06 -6.52
C ALA A 48 5.54 -0.92 -5.77
N ILE A 49 6.50 -1.25 -4.90
CA ILE A 49 7.23 -0.26 -4.08
C ILE A 49 8.13 0.61 -4.98
N GLU A 50 8.90 -0.01 -5.86
CA GLU A 50 9.78 0.71 -6.79
C GLU A 50 8.98 1.63 -7.72
N VAL A 51 7.86 1.13 -8.25
CA VAL A 51 6.97 1.92 -9.12
C VAL A 51 6.34 3.08 -8.34
N ALA A 52 5.85 2.83 -7.12
CA ALA A 52 5.28 3.88 -6.27
C ALA A 52 6.30 4.98 -5.97
N HIS A 53 7.55 4.63 -5.65
CA HIS A 53 8.62 5.60 -5.48
C HIS A 53 8.92 6.39 -6.75
N GLY A 54 8.96 5.73 -7.92
CA GLY A 54 9.15 6.38 -9.22
C GLY A 54 8.06 7.40 -9.55
N LEU A 55 6.82 7.12 -9.14
CA LEU A 55 5.65 8.00 -9.34
C LEU A 55 5.47 9.04 -8.22
N GLY A 56 6.33 9.06 -7.20
CA GLY A 56 6.21 9.97 -6.06
C GLY A 56 5.05 9.65 -5.10
N ILE A 57 4.52 8.43 -5.18
CA ILE A 57 3.43 7.93 -4.33
C ILE A 57 4.00 7.60 -2.95
N ARG A 58 3.28 7.97 -1.89
CA ARG A 58 3.71 7.67 -0.52
C ARG A 58 3.55 6.18 -0.23
N VAL A 59 4.66 5.48 0.01
CA VAL A 59 4.64 4.10 0.51
C VAL A 59 4.46 4.13 2.04
N ILE A 60 3.50 3.36 2.53
CA ILE A 60 3.15 3.21 3.94
C ILE A 60 3.29 1.74 4.30
N GLU A 61 4.33 1.43 5.07
CA GLU A 61 4.51 0.11 5.65
C GLU A 61 3.62 -0.07 6.87
N ILE A 62 2.88 -1.17 6.89
CA ILE A 62 2.05 -1.58 8.01
C ILE A 62 2.53 -2.93 8.54
N GLU A 63 2.55 -3.04 9.87
CA GLU A 63 2.81 -4.29 10.57
C GLU A 63 1.52 -4.72 11.28
N GLU A 64 1.23 -6.03 11.27
CA GLU A 64 0.10 -6.57 12.02
C GLU A 64 0.44 -6.55 13.51
N GLY A 65 -0.39 -5.90 14.32
CA GLY A 65 -0.28 -5.96 15.78
C GLY A 65 -0.83 -7.27 16.34
N GLU A 66 -0.56 -7.52 17.63
CA GLU A 66 -0.96 -8.76 18.33
C GLU A 66 -2.48 -9.02 18.34
N GLU A 67 -3.30 -7.98 18.12
CA GLU A 67 -4.75 -8.07 18.05
C GLU A 67 -5.29 -7.80 16.64
N ALA A 68 -6.30 -8.56 16.23
CA ALA A 68 -6.91 -8.43 14.91
C ALA A 68 -7.46 -7.00 14.68
N GLY A 69 -6.96 -6.32 13.64
CA GLY A 69 -7.38 -4.94 13.33
C GLY A 69 -6.47 -3.85 13.89
N PHE A 70 -5.45 -4.21 14.68
CA PHE A 70 -4.43 -3.27 15.12
C PHE A 70 -3.30 -3.22 14.09
N PHE A 71 -3.11 -2.06 13.45
CA PHE A 71 -2.00 -1.81 12.53
C PHE A 71 -1.29 -0.53 12.95
N PHE A 72 0.03 -0.57 13.01
CA PHE A 72 0.83 0.62 13.25
C PHE A 72 1.70 0.92 12.03
N ARG A 73 1.80 2.20 11.70
CA ARG A 73 2.73 2.68 10.68
C ARG A 73 4.13 2.64 11.27
N ARG A 74 5.05 1.91 10.66
CA ARG A 74 6.46 2.02 11.01
C ARG A 74 6.94 3.43 10.64
N ARG A 75 7.51 4.17 11.59
CA ARG A 75 8.12 5.47 11.29
C ARG A 75 9.37 5.18 10.45
N GLY A 76 9.38 5.62 9.19
CA GLY A 76 10.59 5.59 8.38
C GLY A 76 11.69 6.39 9.09
N GLU A 77 12.85 5.75 9.27
CA GLU A 77 14.08 6.47 9.63
C GLU A 77 14.41 7.36 8.42
N GLY A 78 14.42 8.67 8.67
CA GLY A 78 14.57 9.70 7.64
C GLY A 78 15.97 9.84 7.09
#